data_AF-A0A7S1G4Y2-F1
#
_entry.id   AF-A0A7S1G4Y2-F1
#
_cell.length_a   1.000
_cell.length_b   1.000
_cell.length_c   1.000
_cell.angle_alpha   90.00
_cell.angle_beta   90.00
_cell.angle_gamma   90.00
#
_symmetry.space_group_name_H-M   'P 1'
#
loop_
_entity.id
_entity.type
_entity.pdbx_description
1 polymer ?
#
loop_
_entity_poly.entity_id
_entity_poly.type
_entity_poly.pdbx_seq_one_letter_code
_entity_poly.pdbx_strand_id
1 'polypeptide(L)'
;AASMLADALVAAGVGGDAGAGRRVIDFPFRPRDLGEPTQTTRVIVVDETHGHPFAVDGVEGPGPARVELVFEPSATAMPATEGVAVDARGDVDRRAACPSLSRAQSRAYWEEMCPRLHIHGSQSVEAATRQPPVAGVGGTLSDDEVVRLARRLRRDGYGRVALDLEDYGWPWSCTGEANVGACRSDAGAVAACTEAIEAAGWPAAFAFVFDEPWVAATRAALALNGGLMGGEAVLLADSIDVEVPRVDRSARAADASWKPRRARPWRQLHGGSEPYPDAAHPQSLKMWLPLRAESIDGGCLYAAARPGDPAFRPQGWQRGDEPSLAAEAAAGNASVPEVQSVRAIRARVGDVVAVDGETLHWRGYPAAHASSDERPVTLSVVVLRNAASATASPGAAVPTPLHLGQLPSFHSRPMLVARSLLALEPAAVASRFPVESARDCVDTGAAMEVLRRLADAK
;
A
#
# COMPACT_ATOMS: atom_id res chain seq x y z
N ALA A 1 -15.29 -12.10 -30.47
CA ALA A 1 -15.57 -13.17 -29.48
C ALA A 1 -15.74 -12.61 -28.06
N ALA A 2 -14.70 -12.09 -27.41
CA ALA A 2 -14.77 -11.62 -26.02
C ALA A 2 -15.80 -10.49 -25.76
N SER A 3 -15.88 -9.47 -26.62
CA SER A 3 -16.88 -8.40 -26.48
C SER A 3 -18.31 -8.91 -26.63
N MET A 4 -18.56 -9.80 -27.59
CA MET A 4 -19.87 -10.40 -27.80
C MET A 4 -20.27 -11.36 -26.67
N LEU A 5 -19.29 -12.02 -26.03
CA LEU A 5 -19.48 -12.84 -24.84
C LEU A 5 -19.91 -11.96 -23.65
N ALA A 6 -19.28 -10.81 -23.47
CA ALA A 6 -19.68 -9.83 -22.47
C ALA A 6 -21.12 -9.33 -22.71
N ASP A 7 -21.45 -8.97 -23.95
CA ASP A 7 -22.80 -8.50 -24.31
C ASP A 7 -23.87 -9.58 -24.10
N ALA A 8 -23.56 -10.85 -24.43
CA ALA A 8 -24.48 -11.98 -24.22
C ALA A 8 -24.70 -12.28 -22.73
N LEU A 9 -23.66 -12.17 -21.89
CA LEU A 9 -23.76 -12.35 -20.44
C LEU A 9 -24.59 -11.23 -19.79
N VAL A 10 -24.38 -9.98 -20.22
CA VAL A 10 -25.18 -8.83 -19.78
C VAL A 10 -26.64 -8.98 -20.21
N ALA A 11 -26.90 -9.37 -21.47
CA ALA A 11 -28.26 -9.62 -21.96
C ALA A 11 -28.96 -10.77 -21.25
N ALA A 12 -28.21 -11.78 -20.80
CA ALA A 12 -28.71 -12.89 -19.98
C ALA A 12 -28.93 -12.52 -18.51
N GLY A 13 -28.70 -11.25 -18.13
CA GLY A 13 -28.87 -10.75 -16.77
C GLY A 13 -27.87 -11.32 -15.77
N VAL A 14 -26.66 -11.65 -16.23
CA VAL A 14 -25.52 -12.05 -15.39
C VAL A 14 -24.78 -10.77 -15.01
N GLY A 15 -25.13 -10.17 -13.87
CA GLY A 15 -24.54 -8.88 -13.44
C GLY A 15 -25.26 -8.12 -12.32
N GLY A 16 -26.24 -8.71 -11.64
CA GLY A 16 -26.90 -8.14 -10.45
C GLY A 16 -27.64 -9.24 -9.69
N ASP A 17 -27.87 -9.06 -8.39
CA ASP A 17 -28.47 -10.00 -7.40
C ASP A 17 -29.28 -11.14 -8.02
N ALA A 18 -28.57 -12.14 -8.55
CA ALA A 18 -29.17 -13.24 -9.26
C ALA A 18 -29.40 -14.35 -8.24
N GLY A 19 -30.65 -14.47 -7.77
CA GLY A 19 -31.07 -15.59 -6.94
C GLY A 19 -30.75 -16.94 -7.60
N ALA A 20 -30.53 -17.96 -6.76
CA ALA A 20 -30.19 -19.31 -7.19
C ALA A 20 -31.13 -19.83 -8.29
N GLY A 21 -30.56 -20.37 -9.37
CA GLY A 21 -31.34 -20.90 -10.49
C GLY A 21 -30.47 -21.36 -11.65
N ARG A 22 -31.00 -22.24 -12.49
CA ARG A 22 -30.35 -22.75 -13.71
C ARG A 22 -30.58 -21.75 -14.85
N ARG A 23 -29.53 -21.29 -15.53
CA ARG A 23 -29.66 -20.48 -16.75
C ARG A 23 -28.95 -21.15 -17.92
N VAL A 24 -29.67 -21.21 -19.04
CA VAL A 24 -29.16 -21.72 -20.32
C VAL A 24 -28.91 -20.51 -21.19
N ILE A 25 -27.70 -20.36 -21.71
CA ILE A 25 -27.36 -19.33 -22.68
C ILE A 25 -27.03 -20.03 -23.99
N ASP A 26 -27.86 -19.80 -25.00
CA ASP A 26 -27.63 -20.32 -26.35
C ASP A 26 -26.66 -19.38 -27.08
N PHE A 27 -25.47 -19.88 -27.40
CA PHE A 27 -24.49 -19.11 -28.16
C PHE A 27 -24.66 -19.35 -29.67
N PRO A 28 -24.74 -18.31 -30.51
CA PRO A 28 -24.96 -18.47 -31.94
C PRO A 28 -23.70 -18.84 -32.74
N PHE A 29 -22.57 -19.17 -32.10
CA PHE A 29 -21.33 -19.46 -32.80
C PHE A 29 -21.26 -20.91 -33.29
N ARG A 30 -20.66 -21.11 -34.47
CA ARG A 30 -20.20 -22.42 -34.90
C ARG A 30 -18.72 -22.56 -34.52
N PRO A 31 -18.25 -23.74 -34.07
CA PRO A 31 -16.84 -23.93 -33.70
C PRO A 31 -15.81 -23.49 -34.76
N ARG A 32 -16.20 -23.50 -36.05
CA ARG A 32 -15.36 -23.01 -37.17
C ARG A 32 -15.05 -21.51 -37.13
N ASP A 33 -15.83 -20.71 -36.42
CA ASP A 33 -15.63 -19.26 -36.33
C ASP A 33 -14.47 -18.86 -35.39
N LEU A 34 -13.86 -19.83 -34.70
CA LEU A 34 -12.77 -19.64 -33.72
C LEU A 34 -11.41 -20.20 -34.18
N GLY A 35 -11.27 -20.61 -35.45
CA GLY A 35 -10.06 -21.23 -35.99
C GLY A 35 -10.09 -22.76 -35.98
N GLU A 36 -9.11 -23.41 -36.62
CA GLU A 36 -9.14 -24.85 -36.91
C GLU A 36 -9.35 -25.75 -35.67
N PRO A 37 -10.12 -26.85 -35.81
CA PRO A 37 -10.61 -27.68 -34.70
C PRO A 37 -9.57 -28.70 -34.23
N THR A 38 -8.39 -28.25 -33.79
CA THR A 38 -7.36 -29.15 -33.22
C THR A 38 -7.03 -28.87 -31.77
N GLN A 39 -7.62 -27.84 -31.16
CA GLN A 39 -7.41 -27.54 -29.74
C GLN A 39 -8.74 -27.41 -29.01
N THR A 40 -8.84 -28.10 -27.88
CA THR A 40 -9.93 -27.99 -26.91
C THR A 40 -9.95 -26.55 -26.38
N THR A 41 -10.81 -25.69 -26.92
CA THR A 41 -10.96 -24.32 -26.43
C THR A 41 -11.63 -24.35 -25.06
N ARG A 42 -10.85 -24.16 -24.00
CA ARG A 42 -11.35 -24.01 -22.64
C ARG A 42 -11.75 -22.56 -22.41
N VAL A 43 -13.03 -22.30 -22.17
CA VAL A 43 -13.53 -20.97 -21.80
C VAL A 43 -13.63 -20.92 -20.28
N ILE A 44 -12.88 -20.03 -19.65
CA ILE A 44 -12.94 -19.75 -18.22
C ILE A 44 -13.68 -18.42 -18.06
N VAL A 45 -14.82 -18.44 -17.37
CA VAL A 45 -15.55 -17.23 -17.00
C VAL A 45 -15.27 -16.97 -15.52
N VAL A 46 -14.77 -15.78 -15.22
CA VAL A 46 -14.51 -15.33 -13.85
C VAL A 46 -15.59 -14.33 -13.47
N ASP A 47 -16.38 -14.65 -12.45
CA ASP A 47 -17.31 -13.71 -11.83
C ASP A 47 -16.55 -12.87 -10.81
N GLU A 48 -16.39 -11.57 -11.08
CA GLU A 48 -15.69 -10.62 -10.20
C GLU A 48 -16.36 -10.47 -8.83
N THR A 49 -17.64 -10.84 -8.71
CA THR A 49 -18.42 -10.74 -7.48
C THR A 49 -18.22 -11.93 -6.53
N HIS A 50 -17.81 -13.09 -7.05
CA HIS A 50 -17.72 -14.34 -6.27
C HIS A 50 -16.33 -15.02 -6.31
N GLY A 51 -15.35 -14.46 -7.04
CA GLY A 51 -13.94 -14.80 -6.89
C GLY A 51 -13.51 -16.22 -7.28
N HIS A 52 -14.41 -17.06 -7.79
CA HIS A 52 -14.08 -18.43 -8.19
C HIS A 52 -14.15 -18.57 -9.72
N PRO A 53 -13.08 -19.06 -10.39
CA PRO A 53 -13.13 -19.38 -11.81
C PRO A 53 -13.99 -20.64 -12.02
N PHE A 54 -14.96 -20.56 -12.94
CA PHE A 54 -15.72 -21.74 -13.36
C PHE A 54 -15.10 -22.30 -14.64
N ALA A 55 -14.83 -23.61 -14.66
CA ALA A 55 -14.37 -24.31 -15.85
C ALA A 55 -15.57 -24.87 -16.61
N VAL A 56 -15.72 -24.52 -17.88
CA VAL A 56 -16.64 -25.19 -18.81
C VAL A 56 -15.83 -26.23 -19.56
N ASP A 57 -16.14 -27.52 -19.37
CA ASP A 57 -15.49 -28.60 -20.10
C ASP A 57 -16.21 -28.90 -21.42
N GLY A 58 -15.45 -28.84 -22.52
CA GLY A 58 -15.66 -29.50 -23.83
C GLY A 58 -17.04 -29.41 -24.50
N VAL A 59 -17.13 -28.66 -25.60
CA VAL A 59 -18.24 -28.79 -26.57
C VAL A 59 -17.79 -29.69 -27.72
N GLU A 60 -18.29 -30.93 -27.80
CA GLU A 60 -18.09 -31.80 -28.96
C GLU A 60 -19.38 -31.87 -29.81
N GLY A 61 -19.29 -31.39 -31.06
CA GLY A 61 -20.34 -31.57 -32.07
C GLY A 61 -20.43 -30.40 -33.08
N PRO A 62 -20.93 -30.63 -34.31
CA PRO A 62 -21.03 -29.60 -35.35
C PRO A 62 -22.24 -28.65 -35.20
N GLY A 63 -22.84 -28.59 -34.00
CA GLY A 63 -24.01 -27.75 -33.69
C GLY A 63 -23.67 -26.47 -32.91
N PRO A 64 -24.63 -25.55 -32.73
CA PRO A 64 -24.47 -24.40 -31.85
C PRO A 64 -24.14 -24.87 -30.42
N ALA A 65 -23.13 -24.25 -29.81
CA ALA A 65 -22.69 -24.58 -28.47
C ALA A 65 -23.74 -24.17 -27.44
N ARG A 66 -24.26 -25.14 -26.68
CA ARG A 66 -25.14 -24.89 -25.54
C ARG A 66 -24.31 -24.93 -24.27
N VAL A 67 -24.17 -23.78 -23.61
CA VAL A 67 -23.47 -23.70 -22.32
C VAL A 67 -24.51 -23.59 -21.22
N GLU A 68 -24.40 -24.49 -20.25
CA GLU A 68 -25.31 -24.56 -19.12
C GLU A 68 -24.59 -24.09 -17.86
N LEU A 69 -25.10 -23.03 -17.23
CA LEU A 69 -24.57 -22.51 -15.98
C LEU A 69 -25.52 -22.92 -14.85
N VAL A 70 -25.01 -23.74 -13.94
CA VAL A 70 -25.73 -24.20 -12.74
C VAL A 70 -25.17 -23.45 -11.54
N PHE A 71 -26.02 -22.65 -10.89
CA PHE A 71 -25.67 -21.94 -9.66
C PHE A 71 -26.20 -22.75 -8.46
N GLU A 72 -25.30 -23.42 -7.74
CA GLU A 72 -25.63 -24.08 -6.48
C GLU A 72 -25.38 -23.12 -5.31
N PRO A 73 -26.34 -22.95 -4.37
CA PRO A 73 -26.10 -22.15 -3.19
C PRO A 73 -25.02 -22.83 -2.33
N SER A 74 -23.91 -22.13 -2.10
CA SER A 74 -22.89 -22.56 -1.14
C SER A 74 -23.52 -22.57 0.26
N ALA A 75 -23.77 -23.76 0.79
CA ALA A 75 -24.14 -23.96 2.18
C ALA A 75 -22.89 -23.79 3.07
N THR A 76 -22.39 -22.57 3.19
CA THR A 76 -21.48 -22.19 4.28
C THR A 76 -22.30 -21.50 5.36
N ALA A 77 -22.73 -22.29 6.33
CA ALA A 77 -23.29 -21.75 7.57
C ALA A 77 -22.23 -20.85 8.23
N MET A 78 -22.60 -19.59 8.47
CA MET A 78 -21.85 -18.70 9.36
C MET A 78 -21.74 -19.36 10.75
N PRO A 79 -20.54 -19.48 11.35
CA PRO A 79 -20.47 -19.91 12.73
C PRO A 79 -21.09 -18.83 13.62
N ALA A 80 -21.88 -19.30 14.60
CA ALA A 80 -22.38 -18.48 15.68
C ALA A 80 -21.21 -17.76 16.39
N THR A 81 -21.49 -16.56 16.89
CA THR A 81 -20.60 -15.75 17.73
C THR A 81 -19.75 -16.61 18.67
N GLU A 82 -18.48 -16.81 18.33
CA GLU A 82 -17.53 -17.53 19.16
C GLU A 82 -17.21 -16.67 20.38
N GLY A 83 -17.69 -17.09 21.55
CA GLY A 83 -17.17 -16.62 22.82
C GLY A 83 -15.69 -16.96 22.93
N VAL A 84 -14.93 -16.08 23.59
CA VAL A 84 -13.51 -16.29 23.89
C VAL A 84 -13.34 -17.66 24.52
N ALA A 85 -12.76 -18.61 23.78
CA ALA A 85 -12.47 -19.93 24.31
C ALA A 85 -11.43 -19.75 25.42
N VAL A 86 -11.79 -20.14 26.63
CA VAL A 86 -10.89 -20.16 27.77
C VAL A 86 -10.56 -21.62 28.01
N ASP A 87 -9.27 -21.96 28.10
CA ASP A 87 -8.85 -23.32 28.35
C ASP A 87 -9.26 -23.77 29.76
N ALA A 88 -9.04 -25.05 30.07
CA ALA A 88 -9.43 -25.63 31.36
C ALA A 88 -8.74 -24.98 32.59
N ARG A 89 -7.77 -24.08 32.38
CA ARG A 89 -7.06 -23.34 33.44
C ARG A 89 -7.54 -21.90 33.58
N GLY A 90 -8.49 -21.46 32.76
CA GLY A 90 -8.91 -20.06 32.72
C GLY A 90 -7.94 -19.17 31.93
N ASP A 91 -6.97 -19.75 31.22
CA ASP A 91 -6.15 -19.03 30.26
C ASP A 91 -6.93 -18.91 28.94
N VAL A 92 -7.08 -17.69 28.42
CA VAL A 92 -7.66 -17.47 27.09
C VAL A 92 -6.89 -18.31 26.08
N ASP A 93 -7.58 -19.11 25.26
CA ASP A 93 -6.97 -19.88 24.18
C ASP A 93 -6.31 -18.92 23.20
N ARG A 94 -5.00 -18.76 23.35
CA ARG A 94 -4.20 -17.72 22.67
C ARG A 94 -4.07 -17.99 21.17
N ARG A 95 -4.42 -19.18 20.68
CA ARG A 95 -4.55 -19.49 19.24
C ARG A 95 -5.81 -18.87 18.64
N ALA A 96 -6.84 -18.63 19.43
CA ALA A 96 -8.04 -17.90 19.03
C ALA A 96 -7.85 -16.37 19.01
N ALA A 97 -6.76 -15.86 19.61
CA ALA A 97 -6.46 -14.43 19.67
C ALA A 97 -5.75 -13.88 18.41
N CYS A 98 -5.13 -14.74 17.60
CA CYS A 98 -4.62 -14.30 16.30
C CYS A 98 -5.82 -14.08 15.37
N PRO A 99 -6.01 -12.86 14.82
CA PRO A 99 -7.12 -12.60 13.92
C PRO A 99 -7.10 -13.61 12.77
N SER A 100 -8.22 -14.29 12.54
CA SER A 100 -8.31 -15.29 11.49
C SER A 100 -8.22 -14.62 10.11
N LEU A 101 -7.67 -15.34 9.13
CA LEU A 101 -7.69 -14.96 7.72
C LEU A 101 -9.10 -14.57 7.24
N SER A 102 -10.12 -15.29 7.73
CA SER A 102 -11.52 -15.01 7.43
C SER A 102 -11.99 -13.64 7.93
N ARG A 103 -11.48 -13.15 9.07
CA ARG A 103 -11.77 -11.80 9.56
C ARG A 103 -11.10 -10.74 8.69
N ALA A 104 -9.83 -10.94 8.30
CA ALA A 104 -9.12 -10.02 7.40
C ALA A 104 -9.82 -9.86 6.03
N GLN A 105 -10.52 -10.89 5.56
CA GLN A 105 -11.28 -10.86 4.31
C GLN A 105 -12.72 -10.36 4.49
N SER A 106 -13.21 -10.20 5.73
CA SER A 106 -14.56 -9.73 6.01
C SER A 106 -14.61 -8.21 5.95
N ARG A 107 -15.36 -7.68 4.97
CA ARG A 107 -15.62 -6.25 4.86
C ARG A 107 -16.30 -5.68 6.10
N ALA A 108 -17.33 -6.38 6.59
CA ALA A 108 -18.11 -5.96 7.76
C ALA A 108 -17.24 -5.84 9.01
N TYR A 109 -16.23 -6.72 9.16
CA TYR A 109 -15.29 -6.67 10.28
C TYR A 109 -14.50 -5.34 10.31
N TRP A 110 -14.00 -4.90 9.15
CA TRP A 110 -13.26 -3.65 9.06
C TRP A 110 -14.16 -2.41 9.19
N GLU A 111 -15.37 -2.45 8.62
CA GLU A 111 -16.36 -1.37 8.78
C GLU A 111 -16.80 -1.20 10.24
N GLU A 112 -16.96 -2.30 10.99
CA GLU A 112 -17.23 -2.26 12.43
C GLU A 112 -16.05 -1.69 13.22
N MET A 113 -14.81 -2.05 12.84
CA MET A 113 -13.60 -1.60 13.52
C MET A 113 -13.35 -0.09 13.35
N CYS A 114 -13.55 0.45 12.15
CA CYS A 114 -13.33 1.86 11.84
C CYS A 114 -14.56 2.45 11.12
N PRO A 115 -15.68 2.69 11.81
CA PRO A 115 -16.95 3.11 11.20
C PRO A 115 -16.92 4.53 10.59
N ARG A 116 -15.81 5.26 10.78
CA ARG A 116 -15.58 6.59 10.21
C ARG A 116 -14.79 6.56 8.90
N LEU A 117 -14.26 5.40 8.52
CA LEU A 117 -13.48 5.20 7.31
C LEU A 117 -14.26 4.31 6.32
N HIS A 118 -13.90 4.43 5.05
CA HIS A 118 -14.65 3.81 3.97
C HIS A 118 -13.93 2.62 3.36
N ILE A 119 -14.73 1.68 2.88
CA ILE A 119 -14.27 0.54 2.09
C ILE A 119 -15.12 0.49 0.82
N HIS A 120 -14.91 1.42 -0.10
CA HIS A 120 -15.68 1.54 -1.34
C HIS A 120 -14.74 1.53 -2.54
N GLY A 121 -14.07 0.39 -2.71
CA GLY A 121 -13.51 0.03 -4.00
C GLY A 121 -14.53 0.34 -5.11
N SER A 122 -14.11 1.20 -6.03
CA SER A 122 -14.57 1.35 -7.43
C SER A 122 -15.69 2.32 -7.86
N GLN A 123 -16.37 3.15 -7.04
CA GLN A 123 -17.28 4.16 -7.63
C GLN A 123 -17.19 5.59 -7.10
N SER A 124 -17.42 5.84 -5.81
CA SER A 124 -17.38 7.21 -5.26
C SER A 124 -15.95 7.77 -5.24
N VAL A 125 -14.99 6.92 -4.91
CA VAL A 125 -13.58 7.32 -4.86
C VAL A 125 -12.96 7.38 -6.25
N GLU A 126 -13.36 6.48 -7.15
CA GLU A 126 -12.99 6.60 -8.57
C GLU A 126 -13.55 7.89 -9.18
N ALA A 127 -14.77 8.29 -8.85
CA ALA A 127 -15.28 9.59 -9.27
C ALA A 127 -14.41 10.74 -8.72
N ALA A 128 -13.94 10.62 -7.47
CA ALA A 128 -13.06 11.61 -6.83
C ALA A 128 -11.59 11.58 -7.31
N THR A 129 -11.11 10.47 -7.89
CA THR A 129 -9.75 10.35 -8.46
C THR A 129 -9.71 10.53 -9.97
N ARG A 130 -10.80 10.21 -10.68
CA ARG A 130 -10.95 10.40 -12.14
C ARG A 130 -11.35 11.80 -12.51
N GLN A 131 -11.92 12.60 -11.59
CA GLN A 131 -12.02 14.03 -11.83
C GLN A 131 -10.59 14.53 -12.01
N PRO A 132 -10.19 14.95 -13.23
CA PRO A 132 -8.89 15.56 -13.41
C PRO A 132 -8.83 16.73 -12.42
N PRO A 133 -7.67 17.02 -11.81
CA PRO A 133 -7.52 18.23 -11.02
C PRO A 133 -8.06 19.36 -11.87
N VAL A 134 -9.20 19.94 -11.46
CA VAL A 134 -9.93 20.88 -12.30
C VAL A 134 -8.96 22.01 -12.57
N ALA A 135 -8.66 22.27 -13.84
CA ALA A 135 -7.68 23.28 -14.22
C ALA A 135 -8.07 24.62 -13.57
N GLY A 136 -7.27 25.08 -12.60
CA GLY A 136 -7.53 26.29 -11.83
C GLY A 136 -8.17 26.12 -10.45
N VAL A 137 -8.50 24.90 -10.02
CA VAL A 137 -8.95 24.61 -8.64
C VAL A 137 -7.87 23.80 -7.91
N GLY A 138 -6.98 24.54 -7.24
CA GLY A 138 -6.37 24.19 -5.94
C GLY A 138 -5.49 22.94 -5.78
N GLY A 139 -5.36 22.08 -6.78
CA GLY A 139 -4.88 20.71 -6.58
C GLY A 139 -3.49 20.36 -7.12
N THR A 140 -2.65 21.31 -7.47
CA THR A 140 -1.29 21.01 -7.93
C THR A 140 -0.32 21.94 -7.25
N LEU A 141 0.81 21.41 -6.81
CA LEU A 141 1.94 22.25 -6.40
C LEU A 141 2.16 23.30 -7.49
N SER A 142 2.30 24.56 -7.08
CA SER A 142 2.69 25.60 -8.03
C SER A 142 4.01 25.21 -8.71
N ASP A 143 4.23 25.66 -9.95
CA ASP A 143 5.49 25.38 -10.67
C ASP A 143 6.72 25.80 -9.83
N ASP A 144 6.60 26.90 -9.09
CA ASP A 144 7.63 27.35 -8.15
C ASP A 144 7.87 26.37 -7.00
N GLU A 145 6.83 25.78 -6.43
CA GLU A 145 6.96 24.76 -5.38
C GLU A 145 7.56 23.47 -5.89
N VAL A 146 7.13 23.02 -7.07
CA VAL A 146 7.73 21.88 -7.77
C VAL A 146 9.21 22.13 -7.98
N VAL A 147 9.57 23.28 -8.54
CA VAL A 147 10.97 23.64 -8.81
C VAL A 147 11.78 23.76 -7.51
N ARG A 148 11.21 24.34 -6.45
CA ARG A 148 11.86 24.40 -5.12
C ARG A 148 12.07 23.01 -4.54
N LEU A 149 11.08 22.13 -4.62
CA LEU A 149 11.16 20.76 -4.12
C LEU A 149 12.16 19.94 -4.94
N ALA A 150 12.17 20.05 -6.27
CA ALA A 150 13.15 19.43 -7.14
C ALA A 150 14.58 19.86 -6.79
N ARG A 151 14.81 21.15 -6.57
CA ARG A 151 16.13 21.67 -6.14
C ARG A 151 16.55 21.07 -4.79
N ARG A 152 15.64 20.96 -3.82
CA ARG A 152 15.93 20.35 -2.51
C ARG A 152 16.22 18.86 -2.63
N LEU A 153 15.42 18.11 -3.38
CA LEU A 153 15.67 16.69 -3.63
C LEU A 153 17.03 16.49 -4.33
N ARG A 154 17.39 17.31 -5.31
CA ARG A 154 18.70 17.23 -5.96
C ARG A 154 19.87 17.54 -5.02
N ARG A 155 19.72 18.58 -4.18
CA ARG A 155 20.78 19.04 -3.28
C ARG A 155 20.93 18.16 -2.05
N ASP A 156 19.81 17.86 -1.39
CA ASP A 156 19.77 17.26 -0.06
C ASP A 156 19.31 15.80 -0.10
N GLY A 157 18.65 15.35 -1.17
CA GLY A 157 18.07 14.01 -1.25
C GLY A 157 16.69 13.91 -0.63
N TYR A 158 16.20 14.99 -0.02
CA TYR A 158 14.88 15.07 0.56
C TYR A 158 14.30 16.47 0.45
N GLY A 159 12.99 16.58 0.65
CA GLY A 159 12.29 17.84 0.73
C GLY A 159 10.94 17.69 1.41
N ARG A 160 10.36 18.83 1.77
CA ARG A 160 9.03 18.90 2.37
C ARG A 160 8.23 19.96 1.64
N VAL A 161 6.98 19.65 1.38
CA VAL A 161 6.02 20.58 0.81
C VAL A 161 4.71 20.47 1.57
N ALA A 162 4.04 21.60 1.80
CA ALA A 162 2.69 21.58 2.31
C ALA A 162 1.76 21.25 1.14
N LEU A 163 1.01 20.17 1.23
CA LEU A 163 -0.14 19.98 0.37
C LEU A 163 -1.32 20.51 1.15
N ASP A 164 -1.88 21.64 0.68
CA ASP A 164 -3.18 22.08 1.17
C ASP A 164 -4.24 21.12 0.63
N LEU A 165 -4.34 19.93 1.22
CA LEU A 165 -5.26 18.89 0.78
C LEU A 165 -6.73 19.33 0.94
N GLU A 166 -7.01 20.40 1.71
CA GLU A 166 -8.34 21.01 1.77
C GLU A 166 -8.72 21.63 0.42
N ASP A 167 -7.78 22.31 -0.24
CA ASP A 167 -7.94 22.87 -1.59
C ASP A 167 -8.13 21.80 -2.68
N TYR A 168 -7.81 20.53 -2.39
CA TYR A 168 -8.03 19.39 -3.29
C TYR A 168 -9.45 18.83 -3.17
N GLY A 169 -10.39 19.60 -2.62
CA GLY A 169 -11.77 19.18 -2.36
C GLY A 169 -11.87 18.07 -1.31
N TRP A 170 -10.85 17.93 -0.47
CA TRP A 170 -10.86 17.03 0.68
C TRP A 170 -10.67 17.88 1.92
N PRO A 171 -11.75 18.39 2.51
CA PRO A 171 -11.62 19.08 3.77
C PRO A 171 -11.10 18.05 4.78
N TRP A 172 -9.84 18.13 5.19
CA TRP A 172 -9.42 17.50 6.43
C TRP A 172 -10.32 18.01 7.57
N SER A 173 -10.82 19.25 7.44
CA SER A 173 -11.92 19.81 8.22
C SER A 173 -13.10 20.30 7.36
N CYS A 174 -14.21 19.55 7.33
CA CYS A 174 -15.45 20.04 6.72
C CYS A 174 -16.12 21.05 7.67
N THR A 175 -15.92 22.35 7.48
CA THR A 175 -16.66 23.39 8.23
C THR A 175 -17.81 24.03 7.46
N GLY A 176 -18.09 23.63 6.21
CA GLY A 176 -19.19 24.20 5.42
C GLY A 176 -20.49 23.42 5.54
N GLU A 177 -21.50 23.95 6.24
CA GLU A 177 -22.77 23.29 6.64
C GLU A 177 -23.68 22.78 5.50
N ALA A 178 -23.41 23.06 4.23
CA ALA A 178 -24.44 22.93 3.19
C ALA A 178 -24.42 21.63 2.34
N ASN A 179 -23.43 20.72 2.47
CA ASN A 179 -23.43 19.43 1.74
C ASN A 179 -22.67 18.29 2.47
N VAL A 180 -22.59 18.35 3.80
CA VAL A 180 -21.77 17.47 4.67
C VAL A 180 -22.50 16.16 5.02
N GLY A 181 -22.73 15.33 4.01
CA GLY A 181 -23.47 14.08 4.15
C GLY A 181 -22.67 12.80 4.39
N ALA A 182 -21.41 12.65 3.95
CA ALA A 182 -20.81 11.30 3.98
C ALA A 182 -19.30 11.17 4.25
N CYS A 183 -18.39 11.94 3.65
CA CYS A 183 -16.95 11.66 3.82
C CYS A 183 -16.27 12.62 4.80
N ARG A 184 -16.35 12.31 6.10
CA ARG A 184 -15.63 13.01 7.18
C ARG A 184 -14.35 12.26 7.57
N SER A 185 -13.38 12.18 6.68
CA SER A 185 -12.08 11.61 7.00
C SER A 185 -11.01 12.70 7.19
N ASP A 186 -10.96 13.20 8.42
CA ASP A 186 -9.84 13.96 8.99
C ASP A 186 -8.65 13.00 9.19
N ALA A 187 -7.42 13.51 9.16
CA ALA A 187 -6.18 12.79 9.45
C ALA A 187 -6.25 12.16 10.83
N GLY A 188 -6.95 12.83 11.74
CA GLY A 188 -7.30 12.30 13.05
C GLY A 188 -8.12 11.01 12.98
N ALA A 189 -9.03 10.84 12.02
CA ALA A 189 -9.81 9.60 11.85
C ALA A 189 -8.93 8.44 11.35
N VAL A 190 -8.02 8.70 10.41
CA VAL A 190 -7.06 7.69 9.93
C VAL A 190 -6.08 7.31 11.04
N ALA A 191 -5.61 8.30 11.83
CA ALA A 191 -4.76 8.05 12.98
C ALA A 191 -5.47 7.21 14.06
N ALA A 192 -6.72 7.58 14.40
CA ALA A 192 -7.52 6.82 15.36
C ALA A 192 -7.82 5.39 14.87
N CYS A 193 -8.10 5.21 13.57
CA CYS A 193 -8.26 3.87 13.00
C CYS A 193 -6.97 3.06 13.09
N THR A 194 -5.81 3.68 12.83
CA THR A 194 -4.51 3.01 12.98
C THR A 194 -4.31 2.50 14.41
N GLU A 195 -4.66 3.31 15.41
CA GLU A 195 -4.59 2.91 16.82
C GLU A 195 -5.59 1.79 17.16
N ALA A 196 -6.81 1.84 16.61
CA ALA A 196 -7.81 0.79 16.77
C ALA A 196 -7.36 -0.55 16.15
N ILE A 197 -6.74 -0.49 14.97
CA ILE A 197 -6.15 -1.66 14.28
C ILE A 197 -5.04 -2.27 15.13
N GLU A 198 -4.11 -1.45 15.65
CA GLU A 198 -3.06 -1.94 16.56
C GLU A 198 -3.65 -2.56 17.83
N ALA A 199 -4.67 -1.92 18.42
CA ALA A 199 -5.34 -2.42 19.62
C ALA A 199 -6.07 -3.76 19.37
N ALA A 200 -6.56 -3.99 18.15
CA ALA A 200 -7.16 -5.24 17.71
C ALA A 200 -6.13 -6.34 17.35
N GLY A 201 -4.83 -6.09 17.54
CA GLY A 201 -3.75 -7.05 17.27
C GLY A 201 -3.29 -7.10 15.82
N TRP A 202 -3.79 -6.21 14.95
CA TRP A 202 -3.33 -6.11 13.57
C TRP A 202 -2.15 -5.13 13.43
N PRO A 203 -1.23 -5.35 12.48
CA PRO A 203 -0.22 -4.34 12.14
C PRO A 203 -0.88 -3.05 11.64
N ALA A 204 -0.34 -1.89 12.06
CA ALA A 204 -0.80 -0.56 11.65
C ALA A 204 -0.96 -0.39 10.13
N ALA A 205 -0.14 -1.10 9.33
CA ALA A 205 -0.22 -1.09 7.87
C ALA A 205 -1.58 -1.53 7.31
N PHE A 206 -2.38 -2.28 8.08
CA PHE A 206 -3.77 -2.63 7.71
C PHE A 206 -4.71 -1.42 7.67
N ALA A 207 -4.29 -0.21 8.05
CA ALA A 207 -5.04 1.00 7.75
C ALA A 207 -5.28 1.15 6.24
N PHE A 208 -4.38 0.63 5.39
CA PHE A 208 -4.56 0.57 3.94
C PHE A 208 -5.63 -0.45 3.49
N VAL A 209 -6.40 -1.06 4.38
CA VAL A 209 -7.66 -1.72 3.98
C VAL A 209 -8.73 -0.69 3.62
N PHE A 210 -8.67 0.49 4.21
CA PHE A 210 -9.61 1.60 3.98
C PHE A 210 -9.21 2.47 2.79
N ASP A 211 -10.16 3.21 2.21
CA ASP A 211 -9.94 4.06 1.04
C ASP A 211 -9.02 5.24 1.34
N GLU A 212 -9.18 5.84 2.51
CA GLU A 212 -8.58 7.13 2.86
C GLU A 212 -7.05 7.15 2.78
N PRO A 213 -6.32 6.15 3.33
CA PRO A 213 -4.86 6.12 3.18
C PRO A 213 -4.41 6.00 1.73
N TRP A 214 -5.14 5.22 0.92
CA TRP A 214 -4.82 5.07 -0.50
C TRP A 214 -5.04 6.37 -1.26
N VAL A 215 -6.14 7.09 -0.99
CA VAL A 215 -6.38 8.34 -1.69
C VAL A 215 -5.37 9.39 -1.29
N ALA A 216 -5.06 9.52 0.02
CA ALA A 216 -4.04 10.45 0.49
C ALA A 216 -2.69 10.17 -0.20
N ALA A 217 -2.27 8.91 -0.24
CA ALA A 217 -1.05 8.49 -0.91
C ALA A 217 -1.08 8.74 -2.43
N THR A 218 -2.18 8.41 -3.10
CA THR A 218 -2.33 8.57 -4.56
C THR A 218 -2.35 10.04 -4.95
N ARG A 219 -3.03 10.90 -4.19
CA ARG A 219 -3.08 12.35 -4.43
C ARG A 219 -1.72 13.01 -4.22
N ALA A 220 -1.02 12.65 -3.14
CA ALA A 220 0.34 13.09 -2.94
C ALA A 220 1.24 12.68 -4.11
N ALA A 221 1.14 11.42 -4.56
CA ALA A 221 1.92 10.94 -5.69
C ALA A 221 1.57 11.69 -6.99
N LEU A 222 0.29 11.94 -7.27
CA LEU A 222 -0.16 12.71 -8.42
C LEU A 222 0.38 14.16 -8.39
N ALA A 223 0.33 14.82 -7.23
CA ALA A 223 0.85 16.18 -7.05
C ALA A 223 2.36 16.27 -7.33
N LEU A 224 3.12 15.20 -7.07
CA LEU A 224 4.55 15.12 -7.36
C LEU A 224 4.86 14.58 -8.76
N ASN A 225 3.94 13.86 -9.41
CA ASN A 225 4.21 13.10 -10.63
C ASN A 225 4.67 13.97 -11.80
N GLY A 226 3.87 14.97 -12.18
CA GLY A 226 4.12 15.78 -13.38
C GLY A 226 5.43 16.57 -13.32
N GLY A 227 5.73 17.14 -12.16
CA GLY A 227 6.89 18.02 -11.98
C GLY A 227 8.18 17.34 -11.52
N LEU A 228 8.07 16.27 -10.72
CA LEU A 228 9.25 15.61 -10.13
C LEU A 228 9.53 14.24 -10.74
N MET A 229 8.53 13.48 -11.16
CA MET A 229 8.72 12.11 -11.65
C MET A 229 8.64 12.00 -13.17
N GLY A 230 8.25 13.06 -13.89
CA GLY A 230 8.18 13.05 -15.35
C GLY A 230 6.90 12.44 -15.92
N GLY A 231 5.82 12.35 -15.13
CA GLY A 231 4.47 12.07 -15.63
C GLY A 231 4.04 10.60 -15.69
N GLU A 232 4.96 9.64 -15.59
CA GLU A 232 4.66 8.20 -15.71
C GLU A 232 4.74 7.43 -14.39
N ALA A 233 4.71 8.15 -13.27
CA ALA A 233 4.93 7.53 -11.98
C ALA A 233 3.86 6.48 -11.62
N VAL A 234 4.29 5.48 -10.86
CA VAL A 234 3.45 4.41 -10.30
C VAL A 234 3.68 4.29 -8.81
N LEU A 235 2.64 3.93 -8.07
CA LEU A 235 2.74 3.63 -6.64
C LEU A 235 3.07 2.15 -6.45
N LEU A 236 4.00 1.82 -5.56
CA LEU A 236 4.34 0.44 -5.24
C LEU A 236 3.44 -0.10 -4.13
N ALA A 237 2.50 -0.97 -4.48
CA ALA A 237 1.54 -1.54 -3.54
C ALA A 237 2.21 -2.36 -2.42
N ASP A 238 3.36 -2.95 -2.72
CA ASP A 238 4.20 -3.74 -1.81
C ASP A 238 5.21 -2.89 -1.05
N SER A 239 5.06 -1.57 -1.06
CA SER A 239 5.90 -0.62 -0.31
C SER A 239 5.04 0.44 0.37
N ILE A 240 3.92 0.01 0.94
CA ILE A 240 3.01 0.79 1.79
C ILE A 240 3.23 0.43 3.26
N ASP A 241 3.22 1.42 4.14
CA ASP A 241 3.40 1.19 5.57
C ASP A 241 2.74 2.31 6.38
N VAL A 242 2.40 1.99 7.62
CA VAL A 242 2.00 3.00 8.62
C VAL A 242 2.98 2.93 9.78
N GLU A 243 3.73 4.01 9.94
CA GLU A 243 4.81 4.10 10.90
C GLU A 243 4.27 4.76 12.18
N VAL A 244 4.13 3.98 13.27
CA VAL A 244 3.69 4.45 14.59
C VAL A 244 4.78 4.15 15.63
N PRO A 245 5.71 5.09 15.91
CA PRO A 245 6.84 4.84 16.81
C PRO A 245 6.36 4.45 18.19
N ARG A 246 6.71 3.24 18.65
CA ARG A 246 6.33 2.77 19.98
C ARG A 246 7.29 3.32 21.01
N VAL A 247 6.74 3.79 22.13
CA VAL A 247 7.52 4.10 23.32
C VAL A 247 7.72 2.79 24.07
N ASP A 248 8.73 2.01 23.69
CA ASP A 248 9.18 0.92 24.55
C ASP A 248 9.96 1.54 25.71
N ARG A 249 9.33 1.64 26.88
CA ARG A 249 9.96 2.16 28.10
C ARG A 249 11.01 1.20 28.67
N SER A 250 11.14 -0.02 28.15
CA SER A 250 12.19 -0.93 28.58
C SER A 250 13.56 -0.50 28.02
N ALA A 251 14.59 -0.60 28.86
CA ALA A 251 15.94 -0.11 28.59
C ALA A 251 16.66 -0.76 27.37
N ARG A 252 16.02 -1.67 26.64
CA ARG A 252 16.51 -2.23 25.37
C ARG A 252 16.15 -1.37 24.14
N ALA A 253 15.47 -0.24 24.32
CA ALA A 253 15.08 0.68 23.25
C ALA A 253 16.25 1.21 22.39
N ALA A 254 17.50 1.20 22.89
CA ALA A 254 18.67 1.59 22.10
C ALA A 254 18.87 0.71 20.84
N ASP A 255 18.61 -0.59 20.95
CA ASP A 255 18.73 -1.54 19.81
C ASP A 255 17.50 -1.53 18.89
N ALA A 256 16.36 -1.03 19.39
CA ALA A 256 15.12 -1.02 18.65
C ALA A 256 15.05 0.12 17.62
N SER A 257 15.92 1.14 17.75
CA SER A 257 15.88 2.34 16.90
C SER A 257 15.81 1.99 15.42
N TRP A 258 14.98 2.74 14.70
CA TRP A 258 14.95 2.67 13.27
C TRP A 258 16.36 2.99 12.79
N LYS A 259 17.07 1.96 12.37
CA LYS A 259 18.44 2.13 11.92
C LYS A 259 18.41 2.99 10.64
N PRO A 260 19.38 3.91 10.48
CA PRO A 260 19.55 4.65 9.24
C PRO A 260 19.41 3.71 8.03
N ARG A 261 18.53 4.00 7.09
CA ARG A 261 18.30 3.11 5.94
C ARG A 261 18.01 3.89 4.67
N ARG A 262 18.22 3.25 3.53
CA ARG A 262 17.78 3.73 2.21
C ARG A 262 16.49 3.00 1.86
N ALA A 263 15.50 3.70 1.29
CA ALA A 263 14.23 3.06 0.95
C ALA A 263 14.40 2.09 -0.21
N ARG A 264 15.25 2.46 -1.18
CA ARG A 264 15.62 1.69 -2.36
C ARG A 264 17.09 1.98 -2.67
N PRO A 265 18.04 1.09 -2.30
CA PRO A 265 19.44 1.28 -2.65
C PRO A 265 19.64 1.24 -4.18
N TRP A 266 20.69 1.91 -4.66
CA TRP A 266 21.03 2.06 -6.08
C TRP A 266 20.83 0.79 -6.92
N ARG A 267 21.33 -0.37 -6.45
CA ARG A 267 21.19 -1.64 -7.16
C ARG A 267 19.74 -2.02 -7.46
N GLN A 268 18.83 -1.74 -6.53
CA GLN A 268 17.41 -2.05 -6.72
C GLN A 268 16.77 -1.14 -7.75
N LEU A 269 17.21 0.13 -7.83
CA LEU A 269 16.67 1.11 -8.77
C LEU A 269 17.22 0.96 -10.18
N HIS A 270 18.48 0.57 -10.29
CA HIS A 270 19.20 0.61 -11.56
C HIS A 270 19.45 -0.77 -12.17
N GLY A 271 19.18 -1.88 -11.48
CA GLY A 271 19.28 -3.22 -12.06
C GLY A 271 20.64 -3.58 -12.69
N GLY A 272 21.70 -2.82 -12.38
CA GLY A 272 23.01 -2.91 -13.02
C GLY A 272 23.08 -2.39 -14.46
N SER A 273 22.03 -1.75 -14.99
CA SER A 273 22.05 -1.05 -16.27
C SER A 273 22.64 0.37 -16.13
N GLU A 274 23.02 0.97 -17.27
CA GLU A 274 23.64 2.29 -17.31
C GLU A 274 22.81 3.35 -16.57
N PRO A 275 23.46 4.36 -15.96
CA PRO A 275 22.76 5.47 -15.30
C PRO A 275 21.74 6.07 -16.26
N TYR A 276 20.49 6.21 -15.79
CA TYR A 276 19.39 6.70 -16.61
C TYR A 276 19.77 8.07 -17.18
N PRO A 277 19.61 8.30 -18.49
CA PRO A 277 20.10 9.51 -19.16
C PRO A 277 19.43 10.79 -18.63
N ASP A 278 18.24 10.65 -18.04
CA ASP A 278 17.53 11.76 -17.41
C ASP A 278 17.79 11.82 -15.90
N ALA A 279 18.94 12.38 -15.57
CA ALA A 279 19.37 12.70 -14.21
C ALA A 279 18.54 13.82 -13.56
N ALA A 280 17.62 14.50 -14.27
CA ALA A 280 16.91 15.63 -13.69
C ALA A 280 15.89 15.23 -12.61
N HIS A 281 15.46 13.96 -12.61
CA HIS A 281 14.35 13.43 -11.83
C HIS A 281 14.73 12.17 -11.01
N PRO A 282 14.25 12.02 -9.76
CA PRO A 282 14.46 10.82 -8.97
C PRO A 282 13.79 9.59 -9.60
N GLN A 283 14.44 8.42 -9.48
CA GLN A 283 13.89 7.14 -9.94
C GLN A 283 12.84 6.58 -8.97
N SER A 284 13.02 6.86 -7.68
CA SER A 284 12.10 6.49 -6.63
C SER A 284 12.00 7.59 -5.60
N LEU A 285 10.79 7.82 -5.11
CA LEU A 285 10.51 8.69 -3.97
C LEU A 285 9.77 7.87 -2.91
N LYS A 286 10.30 7.86 -1.69
CA LYS A 286 9.52 7.51 -0.50
C LYS A 286 8.84 8.78 0.00
N MET A 287 7.52 8.73 0.11
CA MET A 287 6.70 9.81 0.65
C MET A 287 6.25 9.45 2.07
N TRP A 288 6.31 10.41 2.98
CA TRP A 288 5.64 10.35 4.28
C TRP A 288 4.55 11.41 4.36
N LEU A 289 3.38 10.99 4.81
CA LEU A 289 2.22 11.84 5.05
C LEU A 289 1.89 11.76 6.54
N PRO A 290 2.25 12.78 7.35
CA PRO A 290 1.92 12.79 8.76
C PRO A 290 0.41 12.91 8.97
N LEU A 291 -0.14 11.99 9.75
CA LEU A 291 -1.52 12.04 10.24
C LEU A 291 -1.63 12.77 11.58
N ARG A 292 -0.49 13.03 12.22
CA ARG A 292 -0.31 13.94 13.37
C ARG A 292 0.92 14.80 13.12
N ALA A 293 0.98 15.95 13.78
CA ALA A 293 2.17 16.79 13.71
C ALA A 293 3.39 16.07 14.31
N GLU A 294 4.50 16.10 13.59
CA GLU A 294 5.76 15.48 14.00
C GLU A 294 6.71 16.55 14.57
N SER A 295 7.04 16.40 15.85
CA SER A 295 8.07 17.18 16.53
C SER A 295 9.36 16.36 16.69
N ILE A 296 10.45 17.03 17.08
CA ILE A 296 11.71 16.34 17.40
C ILE A 296 11.47 15.38 18.58
N ASP A 297 10.79 15.86 19.62
CA ASP A 297 10.47 15.08 20.81
C ASP A 297 9.44 13.97 20.53
N GLY A 298 8.59 14.12 19.51
CA GLY A 298 7.68 13.06 19.06
C GLY A 298 8.37 11.97 18.22
N GLY A 299 9.62 12.17 17.80
CA GLY A 299 10.30 11.21 16.93
C GLY A 299 10.03 11.42 15.44
N CYS A 300 10.18 12.66 14.97
CA CYS A 300 10.11 12.98 13.54
C CYS A 300 11.13 12.20 12.70
N LEU A 301 11.00 12.30 11.37
CA LEU A 301 11.99 11.77 10.43
C LEU A 301 13.33 12.52 10.55
N TYR A 302 14.42 11.79 10.35
CA TYR A 302 15.78 12.29 10.18
C TYR A 302 16.30 11.83 8.82
N ALA A 303 17.04 12.68 8.13
CA ALA A 303 17.73 12.31 6.90
C ALA A 303 19.13 12.92 6.86
N ALA A 304 20.08 12.19 6.29
CA ALA A 304 21.39 12.72 5.95
C ALA A 304 21.31 13.43 4.59
N ALA A 305 21.78 14.67 4.52
CA ALA A 305 21.85 15.38 3.26
C ALA A 305 22.90 14.73 2.33
N ARG A 306 22.59 14.63 1.03
CA ARG A 306 23.49 14.02 0.01
C ARG A 306 24.97 14.41 0.15
N PRO A 307 25.35 15.70 0.36
CA PRO A 307 26.77 16.06 0.40
C PRO A 307 27.56 15.43 1.57
N GLY A 308 26.89 15.07 2.66
CA GLY A 308 27.51 14.40 3.81
C GLY A 308 27.28 12.89 3.84
N ASP A 309 26.79 12.32 2.73
CA ASP A 309 26.56 10.90 2.55
C ASP A 309 27.44 10.38 1.39
N PRO A 310 28.67 9.90 1.66
CA PRO A 310 29.60 9.41 0.64
C PRO A 310 29.09 8.15 -0.08
N ALA A 311 28.11 7.45 0.49
CA ALA A 311 27.45 6.32 -0.16
C ALA A 311 26.24 6.76 -1.00
N PHE A 312 25.80 8.02 -0.88
CA PHE A 312 24.91 8.62 -1.85
C PHE A 312 25.69 8.85 -3.13
N ARG A 313 25.34 8.13 -4.21
CA ARG A 313 26.09 8.22 -5.46
C ARG A 313 25.69 9.50 -6.21
N PRO A 314 26.61 10.46 -6.42
CA PRO A 314 26.33 11.60 -7.27
C PRO A 314 25.97 11.14 -8.68
N GLN A 315 25.10 11.90 -9.33
CA GLN A 315 24.82 11.72 -10.75
C GLN A 315 26.11 11.82 -11.56
N GLY A 316 26.34 10.85 -12.46
CA GLY A 316 27.50 10.83 -13.38
C GLY A 316 28.64 9.86 -13.01
N TRP A 317 28.49 9.05 -11.96
CA TRP A 317 29.43 7.95 -11.70
C TRP A 317 29.44 6.95 -12.85
N GLN A 318 30.64 6.60 -13.32
CA GLN A 318 30.80 5.63 -14.40
C GLN A 318 30.76 4.21 -13.83
N ARG A 319 30.38 3.27 -14.71
CA ARG A 319 30.44 1.84 -14.41
C ARG A 319 31.89 1.47 -14.06
N GLY A 320 32.14 1.12 -12.80
CA GLY A 320 33.48 0.83 -12.28
C GLY A 320 33.85 1.58 -11.00
N ASP A 321 33.18 2.70 -10.71
CA ASP A 321 33.34 3.43 -9.44
C ASP A 321 32.54 2.80 -8.30
N GLU A 322 31.84 1.68 -8.56
CA GLU A 322 30.92 1.07 -7.61
C GLU A 322 31.65 0.61 -6.33
N PRO A 323 31.25 1.07 -5.12
CA PRO A 323 31.67 0.40 -3.90
C PRO A 323 31.35 -1.09 -4.00
N SER A 324 32.30 -1.92 -3.56
CA SER A 324 32.10 -3.36 -3.53
C SER A 324 30.83 -3.70 -2.74
N LEU A 325 30.19 -4.83 -3.06
CA LEU A 325 29.06 -5.36 -2.25
C LEU A 325 29.41 -5.41 -0.76
N ALA A 326 30.67 -5.70 -0.44
CA ALA A 326 31.18 -5.70 0.91
C ALA A 326 31.23 -4.28 1.52
N ALA A 327 31.55 -3.25 0.74
CA ALA A 327 31.53 -1.85 1.18
C ALA A 327 30.08 -1.32 1.34
N GLU A 328 29.13 -1.71 0.49
CA GLU A 328 27.70 -1.38 0.67
C GLU A 328 27.11 -2.11 1.88
N ALA A 329 27.48 -3.37 2.10
CA ALA A 329 27.06 -4.14 3.27
C ALA A 329 27.75 -3.65 4.57
N ALA A 330 29.01 -3.24 4.51
CA ALA A 330 29.76 -2.68 5.64
C ALA A 330 29.38 -1.23 5.96
N ALA A 331 29.06 -0.42 4.95
CA ALA A 331 28.37 0.87 5.11
C ALA A 331 26.88 0.68 5.43
N GLY A 332 26.41 -0.57 5.45
CA GLY A 332 25.03 -0.97 5.62
C GLY A 332 24.42 -0.36 6.87
N ASN A 333 23.54 0.60 6.66
CA ASN A 333 22.49 1.07 7.56
C ASN A 333 22.86 1.46 9.01
N ALA A 334 24.12 1.43 9.41
CA ALA A 334 24.50 1.54 10.82
C ALA A 334 25.31 2.80 11.15
N SER A 335 26.02 3.38 10.17
CA SER A 335 26.86 4.55 10.42
C SER A 335 26.39 5.72 9.58
N VAL A 336 26.07 6.82 10.25
CA VAL A 336 25.90 8.13 9.64
C VAL A 336 27.31 8.76 9.56
N PRO A 337 27.90 8.87 8.37
CA PRO A 337 29.32 9.22 8.23
C PRO A 337 29.61 10.66 8.67
N GLU A 338 28.68 11.59 8.42
CA GLU A 338 28.79 12.98 8.85
C GLU A 338 27.51 13.40 9.59
N VAL A 339 27.50 13.27 10.92
CA VAL A 339 26.34 13.64 11.76
C VAL A 339 25.90 15.10 11.55
N GLN A 340 26.82 15.97 11.18
CA GLN A 340 26.56 17.39 10.88
C GLN A 340 25.72 17.61 9.62
N SER A 341 25.61 16.59 8.74
CA SER A 341 24.75 16.62 7.56
C SER A 341 23.31 16.18 7.85
N VAL A 342 23.06 15.64 9.05
CA VAL A 342 21.74 15.14 9.45
C VAL A 342 20.79 16.27 9.77
N ARG A 343 19.55 16.19 9.31
CA ARG A 343 18.50 17.12 9.68
C ARG A 343 17.27 16.37 10.18
N ALA A 344 16.72 16.86 11.28
CA ALA A 344 15.37 16.52 11.71
C ALA A 344 14.35 17.21 10.78
N ILE A 345 13.44 16.42 10.22
CA ILE A 345 12.41 16.88 9.28
C ILE A 345 11.08 16.90 10.03
N ARG A 346 10.77 18.05 10.62
CA ARG A 346 9.47 18.31 11.24
C ARG A 346 8.40 18.51 10.17
N ALA A 347 7.24 17.90 10.38
CA ALA A 347 6.15 17.94 9.43
C ALA A 347 4.81 18.07 10.17
N ARG A 348 3.88 18.80 9.60
CA ARG A 348 2.51 18.96 10.12
C ARG A 348 1.57 18.04 9.34
N VAL A 349 0.35 17.87 9.85
CA VAL A 349 -0.74 17.32 9.04
C VAL A 349 -0.89 18.18 7.77
N GLY A 350 -1.03 17.53 6.62
CA GLY A 350 -1.04 18.17 5.31
C GLY A 350 0.34 18.34 4.66
N ASP A 351 1.45 18.24 5.42
CA ASP A 351 2.77 18.17 4.79
C ASP A 351 2.97 16.82 4.08
N VAL A 352 3.70 16.84 2.96
CA VAL A 352 4.33 15.67 2.37
C VAL A 352 5.83 15.82 2.47
N VAL A 353 6.46 14.85 3.11
CA VAL A 353 7.91 14.71 3.12
C VAL A 353 8.30 13.72 2.03
N ALA A 354 9.03 14.16 1.02
CA ALA A 354 9.56 13.32 -0.04
C ALA A 354 11.05 13.09 0.20
N VAL A 355 11.48 11.83 0.20
CA VAL A 355 12.88 11.44 0.27
C VAL A 355 13.18 10.57 -0.94
N ASP A 356 14.26 10.90 -1.65
CA ASP A 356 14.81 10.07 -2.70
C ASP A 356 15.09 8.66 -2.17
N GLY A 357 14.73 7.63 -2.94
CA GLY A 357 14.88 6.24 -2.52
C GLY A 357 16.29 5.89 -2.00
N GLU A 358 17.31 6.57 -2.51
CA GLU A 358 18.69 6.36 -2.08
C GLU A 358 19.06 7.16 -0.85
N THR A 359 18.32 8.16 -0.41
CA THR A 359 18.76 9.00 0.72
C THR A 359 18.66 8.24 2.05
N LEU A 360 19.74 8.29 2.83
CA LEU A 360 19.80 7.68 4.16
C LEU A 360 18.87 8.43 5.12
N HIS A 361 17.89 7.72 5.67
CA HIS A 361 16.87 8.28 6.57
C HIS A 361 16.46 7.28 7.66
N TRP A 362 15.89 7.80 8.74
CA TRP A 362 15.34 7.01 9.84
C TRP A 362 14.37 7.85 10.66
N ARG A 363 13.61 7.22 11.57
CA ARG A 363 12.78 7.96 12.54
C ARG A 363 13.47 8.04 13.89
N GLY A 364 13.29 9.19 14.55
CA GLY A 364 13.58 9.30 15.98
C GLY A 364 12.57 8.50 16.80
N TYR A 365 12.92 8.25 18.05
CA TYR A 365 11.94 7.80 19.03
C TYR A 365 11.24 8.99 19.68
N PRO A 366 9.96 8.83 20.07
CA PRO A 366 9.35 9.76 20.98
C PRO A 366 10.15 9.77 22.29
N ALA A 367 10.49 10.96 22.76
CA ALA A 367 11.11 11.16 24.05
C ALA A 367 10.20 10.60 25.15
N ALA A 368 10.78 10.16 26.27
CA ALA A 368 10.00 9.57 27.37
C ALA A 368 8.95 10.53 27.96
N HIS A 369 9.14 11.84 27.77
CA HIS A 369 8.25 12.91 28.23
C HIS A 369 7.31 13.43 27.13
N ALA A 370 7.42 12.93 25.89
CA ALA A 370 6.49 13.29 24.83
C ALA A 370 5.08 12.79 25.21
N SER A 371 4.08 13.62 24.98
CA SER A 371 2.69 13.24 25.25
C SER A 371 2.22 12.16 24.27
N SER A 372 1.15 11.43 24.61
CA SER A 372 0.52 10.49 23.68
C SER A 372 0.09 11.15 22.38
N ASP A 373 -0.32 12.42 22.47
CA ASP A 373 -0.83 13.21 21.34
C ASP A 373 0.31 13.66 20.41
N GLU A 374 1.55 13.69 20.93
CA GLU A 374 2.77 13.95 20.16
C GLU A 374 3.34 12.70 19.50
N ARG A 375 2.77 11.51 19.76
CA ARG A 375 3.18 10.27 19.10
C ARG A 375 2.79 10.36 17.62
N PRO A 376 3.75 10.36 16.69
CA PRO A 376 3.46 10.58 15.29
C PRO A 376 2.85 9.31 14.71
N VAL A 377 1.85 9.52 13.85
CA VAL A 377 1.26 8.47 13.01
C VAL A 377 1.50 8.92 11.59
N THR A 378 2.14 8.10 10.77
CA THR A 378 2.60 8.53 9.45
C THR A 378 2.31 7.45 8.43
N LEU A 379 1.59 7.81 7.37
CA LEU A 379 1.50 6.96 6.19
C LEU A 379 2.80 7.06 5.41
N SER A 380 3.33 5.95 4.93
CA SER A 380 4.46 5.98 4.01
C SER A 380 4.20 5.10 2.80
N VAL A 381 4.56 5.61 1.63
CA VAL A 381 4.43 4.91 0.35
C VAL A 381 5.65 5.16 -0.51
N VAL A 382 5.95 4.23 -1.42
CA VAL A 382 6.99 4.42 -2.43
C VAL A 382 6.36 4.63 -3.79
N VAL A 383 6.84 5.66 -4.48
CA VAL A 383 6.51 5.98 -5.86
C VAL A 383 7.74 5.70 -6.71
N LEU A 384 7.55 4.99 -7.83
CA LEU A 384 8.56 4.82 -8.86
C LEU A 384 8.24 5.71 -10.05
N ARG A 385 9.30 6.10 -10.76
CA ARG A 385 9.21 6.94 -11.95
C ARG A 385 8.42 6.31 -13.09
N ASN A 386 8.58 5.00 -13.27
CA ASN A 386 7.81 4.21 -14.21
C ASN A 386 7.77 2.76 -13.75
N ALA A 387 6.86 1.97 -14.32
CA ALA A 387 6.72 0.55 -13.99
C ALA A 387 7.92 -0.30 -14.44
N ALA A 388 8.66 0.11 -15.46
CA ALA A 388 9.84 -0.61 -15.94
C ALA A 388 10.99 -0.58 -14.92
N SER A 389 11.14 0.50 -14.16
CA SER A 389 12.08 0.59 -13.05
C SER A 389 11.77 -0.41 -11.93
N ALA A 390 10.53 -0.92 -11.88
CA ALA A 390 10.09 -1.88 -10.87
C ALA A 390 10.58 -3.31 -11.16
N THR A 391 10.78 -3.68 -12.43
CA THR A 391 11.14 -5.04 -12.85
C THR A 391 12.66 -5.26 -12.99
N ALA A 392 13.47 -4.22 -12.77
CA ALA A 392 14.89 -4.24 -13.09
C ALA A 392 15.77 -5.05 -12.11
N SER A 393 15.25 -5.51 -10.96
CA SER A 393 16.02 -6.27 -9.98
C SER A 393 15.94 -7.80 -10.22
N PRO A 394 17.02 -8.48 -10.64
CA PRO A 394 17.00 -9.92 -10.84
C PRO A 394 16.75 -10.67 -9.52
N GLY A 395 15.70 -11.49 -9.47
CA GLY A 395 15.36 -12.34 -8.32
C GLY A 395 14.52 -11.66 -7.23
N ALA A 396 14.21 -10.37 -7.35
CA ALA A 396 13.20 -9.74 -6.51
C ALA A 396 11.80 -10.17 -6.97
N ALA A 397 10.87 -10.35 -6.04
CA ALA A 397 9.46 -10.50 -6.39
C ALA A 397 9.03 -9.30 -7.24
N VAL A 398 8.32 -9.56 -8.34
CA VAL A 398 7.85 -8.48 -9.22
C VAL A 398 6.94 -7.58 -8.37
N PRO A 399 7.32 -6.32 -8.15
CA PRO A 399 6.48 -5.40 -7.40
C PRO A 399 5.16 -5.23 -8.14
N THR A 400 4.09 -4.93 -7.42
CA THR A 400 2.77 -4.70 -8.03
C THR A 400 2.59 -3.20 -8.20
N PRO A 401 2.92 -2.64 -9.38
CA PRO A 401 2.69 -1.23 -9.64
C PRO A 401 1.20 -0.96 -9.66
N LEU A 402 0.80 0.13 -9.01
CA LEU A 402 -0.54 0.69 -9.08
C LEU A 402 -0.47 1.99 -9.86
N HIS A 403 -1.32 2.09 -10.88
CA HIS A 403 -1.46 3.33 -11.62
C HIS A 403 -2.01 4.43 -10.72
N LEU A 404 -1.41 5.61 -10.79
CA LEU A 404 -1.90 6.77 -10.05
C LEU A 404 -3.32 7.12 -10.55
N GLY A 405 -4.29 7.04 -9.65
CA GLY A 405 -5.71 7.27 -9.93
C GLY A 405 -6.58 6.02 -9.80
N GLN A 406 -5.99 4.83 -9.73
CA GLN A 406 -6.69 3.58 -9.45
C GLN A 406 -6.48 3.17 -8.00
N LEU A 407 -7.57 2.91 -7.28
CA LEU A 407 -7.51 2.30 -5.97
C LEU A 407 -7.57 0.78 -6.09
N PRO A 408 -6.80 0.03 -5.27
CA PRO A 408 -6.98 -1.41 -5.19
C PRO A 408 -8.40 -1.75 -4.71
N SER A 409 -8.97 -2.84 -5.23
CA SER A 409 -10.23 -3.39 -4.74
C SER A 409 -10.07 -3.83 -3.29
N PHE A 410 -11.17 -3.82 -2.52
CA PHE A 410 -11.14 -4.28 -1.12
C PHE A 410 -10.47 -5.66 -0.97
N HIS A 411 -10.82 -6.62 -1.83
CA HIS A 411 -10.27 -7.98 -1.77
C HIS A 411 -8.75 -8.02 -1.94
N SER A 412 -8.19 -7.13 -2.77
CA SER A 412 -6.74 -7.06 -2.99
C SER A 412 -5.97 -6.35 -1.88
N ARG A 413 -6.59 -5.44 -1.11
CA ARG A 413 -5.88 -4.59 -0.13
C ARG A 413 -5.22 -5.39 1.00
N PRO A 414 -5.90 -6.33 1.70
CA PRO A 414 -5.24 -7.15 2.72
C PRO A 414 -4.03 -7.91 2.18
N MET A 415 -4.10 -8.39 0.94
CA MET A 415 -2.99 -9.10 0.29
C MET A 415 -1.82 -8.16 0.01
N LEU A 416 -2.09 -6.95 -0.50
CA LEU A 416 -1.07 -5.94 -0.77
C LEU A 416 -0.38 -5.49 0.51
N VAL A 417 -1.15 -5.24 1.58
CA VAL A 417 -0.60 -4.95 2.91
C VAL A 417 0.26 -6.11 3.41
N ALA A 418 -0.22 -7.35 3.30
CA ALA A 418 0.54 -8.52 3.72
C ALA A 418 1.85 -8.69 2.93
N ARG A 419 1.82 -8.50 1.61
CA ARG A 419 3.02 -8.50 0.76
C ARG A 419 3.99 -7.40 1.15
N SER A 420 3.50 -6.19 1.44
CA SER A 420 4.33 -5.07 1.90
C SER A 420 5.02 -5.41 3.22
N LEU A 421 4.28 -6.00 4.17
CA LEU A 421 4.84 -6.46 5.44
C LEU A 421 5.89 -7.56 5.23
N LEU A 422 5.62 -8.55 4.37
CA LEU A 422 6.58 -9.63 4.06
C LEU A 422 7.83 -9.14 3.31
N ALA A 423 7.73 -8.02 2.60
CA ALA A 423 8.88 -7.38 1.95
C ALA A 423 9.80 -6.67 2.97
N LEU A 424 9.34 -6.44 4.19
CA LEU A 424 10.19 -5.97 5.29
C LEU A 424 11.03 -7.11 5.85
N GLU A 425 12.21 -6.78 6.37
CA GLU A 425 13.04 -7.74 7.10
C GLU A 425 12.24 -8.45 8.20
N PRO A 426 12.39 -9.77 8.41
CA PRO A 426 11.61 -10.51 9.41
C PRO A 426 11.66 -9.92 10.83
N ALA A 427 12.81 -9.37 11.23
CA ALA A 427 12.97 -8.67 12.50
C ALA A 427 12.15 -7.37 12.56
N ALA A 428 12.05 -6.65 11.43
CA ALA A 428 11.20 -5.47 11.32
C ALA A 428 9.72 -5.88 11.41
N VAL A 429 9.31 -6.98 10.77
CA VAL A 429 7.94 -7.50 10.88
C VAL A 429 7.58 -7.83 12.33
N ALA A 430 8.45 -8.56 13.03
CA ALA A 430 8.23 -8.91 14.44
C ALA A 430 8.05 -7.66 15.33
N SER A 431 8.82 -6.59 15.08
CA SER A 431 8.71 -5.33 15.83
C SER A 431 7.38 -4.58 15.62
N ARG A 432 6.64 -4.89 14.55
CA ARG A 432 5.37 -4.24 14.19
C ARG A 432 4.14 -4.89 14.81
N PHE A 433 4.24 -6.09 15.36
CA PHE A 433 3.15 -6.69 16.14
C PHE A 433 3.19 -6.17 17.59
N PRO A 434 2.08 -5.70 18.18
CA PRO A 434 2.05 -5.14 19.53
C PRO A 434 2.76 -6.04 20.54
N VAL A 435 3.64 -5.50 21.40
CA VAL A 435 4.51 -6.31 22.28
C VAL A 435 3.70 -7.14 23.30
N GLU A 436 2.53 -6.68 23.71
CA GLU A 436 1.60 -7.47 24.53
C GLU A 436 1.05 -8.66 23.72
N SER A 437 0.64 -8.44 22.47
CA SER A 437 0.29 -9.53 21.56
C SER A 437 1.49 -10.37 21.09
N ALA A 438 2.74 -9.90 21.13
CA ALA A 438 3.91 -10.67 20.68
C ALA A 438 4.52 -11.54 21.78
N ARG A 439 4.28 -11.22 23.06
CA ARG A 439 4.51 -12.15 24.18
C ARG A 439 3.39 -13.21 24.27
N ASP A 440 2.18 -12.89 23.81
CA ASP A 440 1.02 -13.79 23.88
C ASP A 440 0.72 -14.55 22.57
N CYS A 441 1.15 -14.06 21.40
CA CYS A 441 1.29 -14.79 20.14
C CYS A 441 2.69 -15.40 20.11
N VAL A 442 2.84 -16.57 20.73
CA VAL A 442 4.09 -17.33 20.88
C VAL A 442 4.66 -17.82 19.53
N ASP A 443 4.15 -17.37 18.38
CA ASP A 443 4.66 -17.82 17.10
C ASP A 443 4.65 -16.69 16.06
N THR A 444 5.75 -15.96 15.96
CA THR A 444 6.04 -15.13 14.77
C THR A 444 5.86 -15.94 13.48
N GLY A 445 6.04 -17.26 13.53
CA GLY A 445 5.73 -18.18 12.44
C GLY A 445 4.24 -18.22 12.08
N ALA A 446 3.32 -18.16 13.05
CA ALA A 446 1.88 -18.12 12.78
C ALA A 446 1.45 -16.79 12.15
N ALA A 447 1.94 -15.66 12.66
CA ALA A 447 1.67 -14.35 12.07
C ALA A 447 2.24 -14.25 10.64
N MET A 448 3.49 -14.70 10.45
CA MET A 448 4.11 -14.79 9.12
C MET A 448 3.38 -15.76 8.19
N GLU A 449 2.86 -16.87 8.72
CA GLU A 449 2.06 -17.81 7.93
C GLU A 449 0.69 -17.24 7.56
N VAL A 450 0.04 -16.47 8.45
CA VAL A 450 -1.17 -15.70 8.09
C VAL A 450 -0.84 -14.68 7.01
N LEU A 451 0.23 -13.90 7.16
CA LEU A 451 0.65 -12.94 6.14
C LEU A 451 1.00 -13.64 4.82
N ARG A 452 1.68 -14.78 4.87
CA ARG A 452 2.04 -15.59 3.69
C ARG A 452 0.80 -16.16 3.02
N ARG A 453 -0.13 -16.72 3.79
CA ARG A 453 -1.42 -17.18 3.27
C ARG A 453 -2.26 -16.05 2.68
N LEU A 454 -2.24 -14.85 3.27
CA LEU A 454 -2.86 -13.66 2.69
C LEU A 454 -2.17 -13.24 1.39
N ALA A 455 -0.84 -13.28 1.34
CA ALA A 455 -0.08 -12.90 0.16
C ALA A 455 -0.24 -13.89 -1.00
N ASP A 456 -0.41 -15.18 -0.68
CA ASP A 456 -0.54 -16.28 -1.65
C ASP A 456 -2.00 -16.52 -2.09
N ALA A 457 -3.00 -16.04 -1.34
CA ALA A 457 -4.41 -16.13 -1.71
C ALA A 457 -4.65 -15.33 -3.00
N LYS A 458 -4.83 -16.03 -4.12
CA LYS A 458 -5.10 -15.44 -5.44
C LYS A 458 -6.58 -15.47 -5.78
#